data_AF-A0A0N9I6E2-F1
#
_entry.id   AF-A0A0N9I6E2-F1
#
_cell.length_a   1.000
_cell.length_b   1.000
_cell.length_c   1.000
_cell.angle_alpha   90.00
_cell.angle_beta   90.00
_cell.angle_gamma   90.00
#
_symmetry.space_group_name_H-M   'P 1'
#
loop_
_entity.id
_entity.type
_entity.pdbx_description
1 polymer ?
#
loop_
_entity_poly.entity_id
_entity_poly.type
_entity_poly.pdbx_seq_one_letter_code
_entity_poly.pdbx_strand_id
1 'polypeptide(L)'
;MISRTEVMQAGVGILTVAHGATRGSTTADIKEALTVLRQGVLDLHIDISNVPNECDTVVRQVAQEVAEELSRRAQQMVNGCVKAFVEVAAAYERDCPDADIPAILQKASLDLATEQLDDET
;
A
#
# COMPACT_ATOMS: atom_id res chain seq x y z
N MET A 1 -13.53 -2.36 -8.51
CA MET A 1 -12.34 -1.56 -8.82
C MET A 1 -12.17 -0.61 -7.65
N ILE A 2 -11.04 -0.65 -6.95
CA ILE A 2 -10.82 0.18 -5.75
C ILE A 2 -10.72 1.64 -6.18
N SER A 3 -11.38 2.54 -5.46
CA SER A 3 -11.34 3.98 -5.73
C SER A 3 -9.96 4.56 -5.40
N ARG A 4 -9.62 5.70 -6.01
CA ARG A 4 -8.38 6.42 -5.68
C ARG A 4 -8.31 6.75 -4.18
N THR A 5 -9.42 7.15 -3.58
CA THR A 5 -9.52 7.50 -2.17
C THR A 5 -9.28 6.30 -1.27
N GLU A 6 -9.84 5.14 -1.60
CA GLU A 6 -9.59 3.88 -0.87
C GLU A 6 -8.10 3.47 -0.95
N VAL A 7 -7.45 3.62 -2.11
CA VAL A 7 -6.00 3.40 -2.26
C VAL A 7 -5.20 4.36 -1.37
N MET A 8 -5.59 5.64 -1.32
CA MET A 8 -4.92 6.64 -0.49
C MET A 8 -5.10 6.37 1.00
N GLN A 9 -6.30 5.99 1.44
CA GLN A 9 -6.60 5.59 2.83
C GLN A 9 -5.78 4.36 3.24
N ALA A 10 -5.70 3.33 2.39
CA ALA A 10 -4.86 2.16 2.62
C ALA A 10 -3.37 2.55 2.75
N GLY A 11 -2.91 3.49 1.90
CA GLY A 11 -1.57 4.07 1.98
C GLY A 11 -1.30 4.74 3.34
N VAL A 12 -2.20 5.61 3.81
CA VAL A 12 -2.07 6.27 5.13
C VAL A 12 -2.06 5.24 6.26
N GLY A 13 -2.90 4.20 6.19
CA GLY A 13 -2.90 3.08 7.13
C GLY A 13 -1.55 2.36 7.19
N ILE A 14 -0.95 2.06 6.02
CA ILE A 14 0.38 1.42 5.91
C ILE A 14 1.45 2.27 6.61
N LEU A 15 1.46 3.58 6.36
CA LEU A 15 2.44 4.50 6.95
C LEU A 15 2.25 4.61 8.47
N THR A 16 1.01 4.62 8.94
CA THR A 16 0.67 4.68 10.37
C THR A 16 1.17 3.46 11.11
N VAL A 17 0.90 2.26 10.57
CA VAL A 17 1.38 1.00 11.12
C VAL A 17 2.91 0.95 11.09
N ALA A 18 3.52 1.35 9.98
CA ALA A 18 4.98 1.32 9.83
C ALA A 18 5.70 2.32 10.75
N HIS A 19 5.10 3.48 11.06
CA HIS A 19 5.64 4.40 12.04
C HIS A 19 5.51 3.82 13.46
N GLY A 20 4.30 3.38 13.86
CA GLY A 20 4.06 2.79 15.18
C GLY A 20 4.93 1.55 15.46
N ALA A 21 5.19 0.76 14.41
CA ALA A 21 6.10 -0.38 14.43
C ALA A 21 7.48 -0.08 15.03
N THR A 22 8.05 1.07 14.65
CA THR A 22 9.40 1.46 15.09
C THR A 22 9.49 1.81 16.57
N ARG A 23 8.33 1.98 17.24
CA ARG A 23 8.22 2.35 18.66
C ARG A 23 7.88 1.18 19.59
N GLY A 24 7.99 -0.07 19.11
CA GLY A 24 7.96 -1.27 19.96
C GLY A 24 6.84 -2.28 19.68
N SER A 25 6.13 -2.17 18.55
CA SER A 25 5.21 -3.25 18.13
C SER A 25 6.00 -4.49 17.68
N THR A 26 5.41 -5.67 17.83
CA THR A 26 6.09 -6.90 17.42
C THR A 26 6.17 -6.97 15.89
N THR A 27 7.32 -7.36 15.35
CA THR A 27 7.58 -7.49 13.90
C THR A 27 6.58 -8.39 13.16
N ALA A 28 5.87 -9.27 13.88
CA ALA A 28 4.85 -10.16 13.32
C ALA A 28 3.55 -9.41 13.00
N ASP A 29 3.02 -8.64 13.96
CA ASP A 29 1.78 -7.87 13.80
C ASP A 29 1.87 -6.86 12.64
N ILE A 30 3.06 -6.31 12.45
CA ILE A 30 3.36 -5.33 11.38
C ILE A 30 3.34 -6.01 10.00
N LYS A 31 3.91 -7.20 9.88
CA LYS A 31 3.89 -7.96 8.62
C LYS A 31 2.48 -8.36 8.25
N GLU A 32 1.68 -8.77 9.22
CA GLU A 32 0.28 -9.14 9.01
C GLU A 32 -0.56 -7.93 8.60
N ALA A 33 -0.48 -6.82 9.33
CA ALA A 33 -1.17 -5.57 8.98
C ALA A 33 -0.77 -5.02 7.61
N LEU A 34 0.52 -5.05 7.26
CA LEU A 34 1.00 -4.67 5.93
C LEU A 34 0.50 -5.63 4.85
N THR A 35 0.34 -6.92 5.14
CA THR A 35 -0.20 -7.88 4.18
C THR A 35 -1.66 -7.58 3.90
N VAL A 36 -2.46 -7.36 4.95
CA VAL A 36 -3.88 -7.01 4.83
C VAL A 36 -4.09 -5.70 4.08
N LEU A 37 -3.34 -4.65 4.41
CA LEU A 37 -3.50 -3.33 3.78
C LEU A 37 -3.06 -3.30 2.30
N ARG A 38 -2.30 -4.30 1.85
CA ARG A 38 -1.86 -4.41 0.45
C ARG A 38 -2.81 -5.23 -0.41
N GLN A 39 -3.66 -6.06 0.20
CA GLN A 39 -4.70 -6.80 -0.51
C GLN A 39 -5.65 -5.83 -1.21
N GLY A 40 -5.98 -6.11 -2.47
CA GLY A 40 -6.82 -5.26 -3.30
C GLY A 40 -6.09 -4.07 -3.95
N VAL A 41 -5.12 -3.45 -3.27
CA VAL A 41 -4.40 -2.27 -3.79
C VAL A 41 -3.32 -2.65 -4.81
N LEU A 42 -2.64 -3.77 -4.61
CA LEU A 42 -1.57 -4.27 -5.48
C LEU A 42 -1.99 -5.51 -6.28
N ASP A 43 -3.28 -5.85 -6.28
CA ASP A 43 -3.78 -7.02 -6.98
C ASP A 43 -3.80 -6.75 -8.50
N LEU A 44 -3.01 -7.53 -9.22
CA LEU A 44 -2.88 -7.42 -10.67
C LEU A 44 -3.87 -8.38 -11.33
N HIS A 45 -4.78 -7.84 -12.14
CA HIS A 45 -5.68 -8.63 -12.96
C HIS A 45 -5.20 -8.63 -14.40
N ILE A 46 -4.97 -9.82 -14.96
CA ILE A 46 -4.66 -9.98 -16.39
C ILE A 46 -5.88 -10.62 -17.05
N ASP A 47 -6.51 -9.88 -17.94
CA ASP A 47 -7.61 -10.37 -18.77
C ASP A 47 -7.03 -11.17 -19.96
N ILE A 48 -7.42 -12.43 -20.04
CA ILE A 48 -7.03 -13.37 -21.12
C ILE A 48 -8.24 -13.88 -21.91
N SER A 49 -9.42 -13.25 -21.78
CA SER A 49 -10.65 -13.70 -22.42
C SER A 49 -10.61 -13.74 -23.95
N ASN A 50 -9.66 -13.03 -24.57
CA ASN A 50 -9.51 -12.96 -26.04
C ASN A 50 -8.39 -13.85 -26.60
N VAL A 51 -7.83 -14.76 -25.79
CA VAL A 51 -6.74 -15.65 -26.21
C VAL A 51 -7.29 -16.84 -27.01
N PRO A 52 -6.76 -17.12 -28.22
CA PRO A 52 -7.13 -18.31 -28.97
C PRO A 52 -6.84 -19.60 -28.19
N ASN A 53 -7.76 -20.57 -28.21
CA ASN A 53 -7.68 -21.82 -27.45
C ASN A 53 -6.37 -22.60 -27.68
N GLU A 54 -5.79 -22.51 -28.88
CA GLU A 54 -4.54 -23.17 -29.27
C GLU A 54 -3.32 -22.64 -28.51
N CYS A 55 -3.39 -21.39 -28.02
CA CYS A 55 -2.33 -20.73 -27.27
C CYS A 55 -2.64 -20.64 -25.77
N ASP A 56 -3.82 -21.08 -25.33
CA ASP A 56 -4.37 -20.84 -23.98
C ASP A 56 -3.40 -21.27 -22.86
N THR A 57 -2.82 -22.46 -22.95
CA THR A 57 -1.91 -22.97 -21.92
C THR A 57 -0.63 -22.15 -21.80
N VAL A 58 -0.01 -21.80 -22.93
CA VAL A 58 1.24 -21.03 -22.95
C VAL A 58 0.99 -19.60 -22.48
N VAL A 59 -0.10 -18.99 -22.94
CA VAL A 59 -0.45 -17.62 -22.56
C VAL A 59 -0.85 -17.53 -21.10
N ARG A 60 -1.59 -18.52 -20.55
CA ARG A 60 -1.87 -18.59 -19.10
C ARG A 60 -0.59 -18.69 -18.29
N GLN A 61 0.34 -19.54 -18.70
CA GLN A 61 1.61 -19.69 -17.99
C GLN A 61 2.42 -18.39 -18.00
N VAL A 62 2.57 -17.76 -19.16
CA VAL A 62 3.29 -16.48 -19.27
C VAL A 62 2.57 -15.37 -18.50
N ALA A 63 1.23 -15.30 -18.56
CA ALA A 63 0.45 -14.34 -17.78
C ALA A 63 0.65 -14.52 -16.28
N GLN A 64 0.66 -15.77 -15.80
CA GLN A 64 0.96 -16.10 -14.40
C GLN A 64 2.36 -15.62 -14.00
N GLU A 65 3.40 -15.95 -14.79
CA GLU A 65 4.77 -15.52 -14.53
C GLU A 65 4.93 -13.99 -14.51
N VAL A 66 4.25 -13.30 -15.43
CA VAL A 66 4.23 -11.83 -15.49
C VAL A 66 3.50 -11.25 -14.27
N ALA A 67 2.35 -11.80 -13.86
CA ALA A 67 1.62 -11.35 -12.70
C ALA A 67 2.43 -11.50 -11.41
N GLU A 68 3.13 -12.63 -11.25
CA GLU A 68 4.00 -12.90 -10.11
C GLU A 68 5.19 -11.94 -10.06
N GLU A 69 5.86 -11.71 -11.19
CA GLU A 69 6.99 -10.80 -11.28
C GLU A 69 6.59 -9.34 -11.04
N LEU A 70 5.45 -8.90 -11.61
CA LEU A 70 4.93 -7.55 -11.37
C LEU A 70 4.52 -7.37 -9.90
N SER A 71 3.85 -8.36 -9.31
CA SER A 71 3.48 -8.35 -7.89
C SER A 71 4.74 -8.25 -7.02
N ARG A 72 5.78 -9.03 -7.32
CA ARG A 72 7.07 -8.97 -6.60
C ARG A 72 7.73 -7.60 -6.70
N ARG A 73 7.76 -6.99 -7.89
CA ARG A 73 8.35 -5.64 -8.09
C ARG A 73 7.55 -4.56 -7.39
N ALA A 74 6.23 -4.57 -7.53
CA ALA A 74 5.34 -3.67 -6.79
C ALA A 74 5.56 -3.82 -5.29
N GLN A 75 5.79 -5.07 -4.83
CA GLN A 75 6.04 -5.31 -3.43
C GLN A 75 7.34 -4.68 -2.93
N GLN A 76 8.42 -4.83 -3.70
CA GLN A 76 9.73 -4.22 -3.41
C GLN A 76 9.66 -2.69 -3.39
N MET A 77 8.94 -2.09 -4.35
CA MET A 77 8.74 -0.65 -4.42
C MET A 77 8.03 -0.12 -3.17
N VAL A 78 6.89 -0.71 -2.80
CA VAL A 78 6.15 -0.31 -1.58
C VAL A 78 7.01 -0.47 -0.33
N ASN A 79 7.73 -1.59 -0.19
CA ASN A 79 8.63 -1.79 0.95
C ASN A 79 9.73 -0.71 1.02
N GLY A 80 10.29 -0.32 -0.13
CA GLY A 80 11.25 0.77 -0.24
C GLY A 80 10.67 2.12 0.19
N CYS A 81 9.46 2.46 -0.29
CA CYS A 81 8.76 3.68 0.09
C CYS A 81 8.45 3.73 1.60
N VAL A 82 7.97 2.62 2.17
CA VAL A 82 7.68 2.53 3.61
C VAL A 82 8.95 2.71 4.45
N LYS A 83 10.05 2.06 4.05
CA LYS A 83 11.34 2.22 4.73
C LYS A 83 11.83 3.67 4.66
N ALA A 84 11.79 4.29 3.48
CA ALA A 84 12.20 5.67 3.30
C ALA A 84 11.33 6.63 4.15
N PHE A 85 10.01 6.40 4.19
CA PHE A 85 9.11 7.18 5.04
C PHE A 85 9.51 7.09 6.51
N VAL A 86 9.76 5.88 7.04
CA VAL A 86 10.18 5.68 8.43
C VAL A 86 11.46 6.44 8.74
N GLU A 87 12.46 6.38 7.86
CA GLU A 87 13.73 7.10 8.02
C GLU A 87 13.53 8.63 8.01
N VAL A 88 12.70 9.13 7.10
CA VAL A 88 12.36 10.57 7.01
C VAL A 88 11.57 11.02 8.25
N ALA A 89 10.59 10.24 8.71
CA ALA A 89 9.80 10.54 9.89
C ALA A 89 10.68 10.60 11.15
N ALA A 90 11.60 9.64 11.32
CA ALA A 90 12.55 9.62 12.43
C ALA A 90 13.51 10.82 12.37
N ALA A 91 13.95 11.22 11.17
CA ALA A 91 14.76 12.42 10.99
C ALA A 91 13.98 13.69 11.36
N TYR A 92 12.74 13.79 10.92
CA TYR A 92 11.87 14.92 11.22
C TYR A 92 11.59 15.05 12.72
N GLU A 93 11.29 13.96 13.41
CA GLU A 93 11.08 13.97 14.88
C GLU A 93 12.33 14.38 15.66
N ARG A 94 13.52 14.03 15.16
CA ARG A 94 14.79 14.47 15.77
C ARG A 94 15.03 15.96 15.57
N ASP A 95 14.74 16.47 14.37
CA ASP A 95 15.08 17.85 13.99
C ASP A 95 13.96 18.84 14.39
N CYS A 96 12.74 18.35 14.68
CA CYS A 96 11.57 19.11 15.11
C CYS A 96 10.94 18.48 16.37
N PRO A 97 11.24 18.99 17.58
CA PRO A 97 10.77 18.39 18.83
C PRO A 97 9.25 18.35 19.01
N ASP A 98 8.53 19.24 18.33
CA ASP A 98 7.06 19.32 18.36
C ASP A 98 6.39 18.49 17.25
N ALA A 99 7.17 17.71 16.49
CA ALA A 99 6.63 16.87 15.42
C ALA A 99 5.79 15.72 15.98
N ASP A 100 4.50 15.72 15.64
CA ASP A 100 3.57 14.63 15.93
C ASP A 100 3.17 13.93 14.62
N ILE A 101 4.03 13.00 14.17
CA ILE A 101 3.79 12.20 12.97
C ILE A 101 2.45 11.44 13.06
N PRO A 102 2.08 10.78 14.18
CA PRO A 102 0.77 10.18 14.35
C PRO A 102 -0.39 11.15 14.08
N ALA A 103 -0.35 12.37 14.63
CA ALA A 103 -1.40 13.36 14.41
C ALA A 103 -1.47 13.83 12.95
N ILE A 104 -0.32 13.99 12.28
CA ILE A 104 -0.25 14.35 10.85
C ILE A 104 -0.92 13.27 10.00
N LEU A 105 -0.61 11.99 10.24
CA LEU A 105 -1.21 10.87 9.51
C LEU A 105 -2.70 10.72 9.81
N GLN A 106 -3.12 10.91 11.06
CA GLN A 106 -4.52 10.92 11.44
C GLN A 106 -5.30 12.02 10.71
N LYS A 107 -4.74 13.23 10.65
CA LYS A 107 -5.34 14.35 9.93
C LYS A 107 -5.49 14.01 8.44
N ALA A 108 -4.43 13.48 7.81
CA ALA A 108 -4.48 13.08 6.40
C ALA A 108 -5.58 12.03 6.13
N SER A 109 -5.79 11.09 7.05
CA SER A 109 -6.87 10.11 6.95
C SER A 109 -8.27 10.76 7.00
N LEU A 110 -8.47 11.75 7.89
CA LEU A 110 -9.74 12.46 8.05
C LEU A 110 -10.05 13.38 6.86
N ASP A 111 -9.03 14.06 6.33
CA ASP A 111 -9.16 14.92 5.15
C ASP A 111 -9.60 14.07 3.95
N LEU A 112 -8.99 12.89 3.73
CA LEU A 112 -9.39 11.95 2.68
C LEU A 112 -10.82 11.41 2.83
N ALA A 113 -11.28 11.20 4.08
CA ALA A 113 -12.65 10.77 4.33
C ALA A 113 -13.67 11.89 4.05
N THR A 114 -13.27 13.15 4.19
CA THR A 114 -14.11 14.32 3.89
C THR A 114 -14.23 14.54 2.39
N GLU A 115 -13.12 14.43 1.65
CA GLU A 115 -13.13 14.47 0.17
C GLU A 115 -14.05 13.40 -0.44
N GLN A 116 -14.14 12.22 0.18
CA GLN A 116 -15.04 11.16 -0.26
C GLN A 116 -16.52 11.50 -0.11
N LEU A 117 -16.89 12.26 0.93
CA LEU A 117 -18.27 12.67 1.19
C LEU A 117 -18.72 13.77 0.24
N ASP A 118 -17.82 14.66 -0.15
CA ASP A 118 -18.11 15.76 -1.07
C ASP A 118 -18.27 15.28 -2.53
N ASP A 119 -17.60 14.18 -2.92
CA ASP A 119 -17.73 13.56 -4.25
C ASP A 119 -19.04 12.74 -4.42
N GLU A 120 -19.75 12.43 -3.33
CA GLU A 120 -21.00 11.64 -3.31
C GLU A 120 -22.29 12.49 -3.23
N THR A 121 -22.19 13.83 -3.13
CA THR A 121 -23.33 14.77 -3.05
C THR A 121 -23.48 15.65 -4.28
#